data_AF-A0A0F9YPF5-F1
#
_entry.id   AF-A0A0F9YPF5-F1
#
_cell.length_a   1.000
_cell.length_b   1.000
_cell.length_c   1.000
_cell.angle_alpha   90.00
_cell.angle_beta   90.00
_cell.angle_gamma   90.00
#
_symmetry.space_group_name_H-M   'P 1'
#
loop_
_entity.id
_entity.type
_entity.pdbx_description
1 polymer ?
#
loop_
_entity_poly.entity_id
_entity_poly.type
_entity_poly.pdbx_seq_one_letter_code
_entity_poly.pdbx_strand_id
1 'polypeptide(L)' 'MSTNLQKFKRETKQIRISADLHKEVKLRSIECGMTISKFVDKIIKKYFKLNKN' A
#
# COMPACT_ATOMS: atom_id res chain seq x y z
N MET A 1 -0.85 -31.94 -13.11
CA MET A 1 -0.86 -30.46 -13.04
C MET A 1 -0.72 -30.04 -11.58
N SER A 2 0.45 -29.56 -11.15
CA SER A 2 0.68 -29.22 -9.74
C SER A 2 0.10 -27.83 -9.41
N THR A 3 -0.75 -27.76 -8.38
CA THR A 3 -1.45 -26.55 -7.92
C THR A 3 -0.72 -25.83 -6.76
N ASN A 4 0.58 -26.09 -6.57
CA ASN A 4 1.31 -25.62 -5.38
C ASN A 4 1.83 -24.16 -5.45
N LEU A 5 1.62 -23.43 -6.56
CA LEU A 5 2.15 -22.07 -6.76
C LEU A 5 1.23 -20.93 -6.24
N GLN A 6 0.01 -21.22 -5.78
CA GLN A 6 -0.97 -20.19 -5.39
C GLN A 6 -1.00 -19.84 -3.89
N LYS A 7 -0.08 -20.36 -3.06
CA LYS A 7 -0.20 -20.23 -1.59
C LYS A 7 -0.05 -18.80 -1.03
N PHE A 8 0.39 -17.81 -1.81
CA PHE A 8 0.55 -16.43 -1.32
C PHE A 8 0.18 -15.38 -2.39
N LYS A 9 -1.05 -15.41 -2.90
CA LYS A 9 -1.54 -14.30 -3.72
C LYS A 9 -1.83 -13.12 -2.81
N ARG A 10 -1.06 -12.04 -2.94
CA ARG A 10 -1.31 -10.79 -2.22
C ARG A 10 -2.70 -10.28 -2.58
N GLU A 11 -3.57 -10.14 -1.58
CA GLU A 11 -4.87 -9.48 -1.76
C GLU A 11 -4.66 -7.98 -1.96
N THR A 12 -5.23 -7.46 -3.04
CA THR A 12 -5.26 -6.02 -3.33
C THR A 12 -6.69 -5.53 -3.21
N LYS A 13 -6.87 -4.37 -2.57
CA LYS A 13 -8.17 -3.70 -2.42
C LYS A 13 -8.08 -2.30 -3.01
N GLN A 14 -9.17 -1.86 -3.65
CA GLN A 14 -9.29 -0.48 -4.11
C GLN A 14 -9.66 0.42 -2.93
N ILE A 15 -9.01 1.58 -2.82
CA ILE A 15 -9.24 2.56 -1.75
C ILE A 15 -9.59 3.88 -2.42
N ARG A 16 -10.66 4.52 -1.95
CA ARG A 16 -11.02 5.88 -2.36
C ARG A 16 -10.37 6.87 -1.41
N ILE A 17 -9.65 7.82 -1.98
CA ILE A 17 -9.01 8.94 -1.26
C ILE A 17 -9.29 10.24 -2.01
N SER A 18 -9.15 11.38 -1.33
CA SER A 18 -9.29 12.69 -1.97
C SER A 18 -8.24 12.89 -3.05
N ALA A 19 -8.58 13.69 -4.07
CA ALA A 19 -7.70 13.95 -5.20
C ALA A 19 -6.38 14.61 -4.77
N ASP A 20 -6.43 15.51 -3.79
CA ASP A 20 -5.24 16.20 -3.28
C ASP A 20 -4.31 15.25 -2.52
N LEU A 21 -4.88 14.37 -1.68
CA LEU A 21 -4.10 13.34 -1.00
C LEU A 21 -3.46 12.37 -2.01
N HIS A 22 -4.17 12.00 -3.07
CA HIS A 22 -3.62 11.15 -4.12
C HIS A 22 -2.42 11.80 -4.83
N LYS A 23 -2.49 13.11 -5.13
CA LYS A 23 -1.37 13.86 -5.72
C LYS A 23 -0.16 13.87 -4.79
N GLU A 24 -0.39 14.14 -3.51
CA GLU A 24 0.69 14.19 -2.52
C GLU A 24 1.34 12.82 -2.32
N VAL A 25 0.53 11.76 -2.21
CA VAL A 25 1.01 10.37 -2.13
C VAL A 25 1.84 10.00 -3.35
N LYS A 26 1.43 10.44 -4.55
CA LYS A 26 2.18 10.20 -5.79
C LYS A 26 3.56 10.87 -5.72
N LEU A 27 3.64 12.15 -5.36
CA LEU A 27 4.91 12.88 -5.26
C LEU A 27 5.85 12.23 -4.23
N ARG A 28 5.36 11.99 -3.01
CA ARG A 28 6.16 11.36 -1.94
C ARG A 28 6.60 9.94 -2.29
N SER A 29 5.80 9.18 -3.04
CA SER A 29 6.19 7.85 -3.49
C SER A 29 7.39 7.87 -4.44
N ILE A 30 7.47 8.89 -5.31
CA ILE A 30 8.59 9.10 -6.23
C ILE A 30 9.86 9.45 -5.45
N GLU A 31 9.78 10.37 -4.49
CA GLU A 31 10.90 10.75 -3.63
C GLU A 31 11.47 9.55 -2.85
N CYS A 32 10.61 8.63 -2.44
CA CYS A 32 11.01 7.40 -1.74
C CYS A 32 11.49 6.27 -2.68
N GLY A 33 11.42 6.44 -4.01
CA GLY A 33 11.76 5.40 -4.98
C GLY A 33 10.83 4.17 -4.91
N MET A 34 9.58 4.35 -4.48
CA MET A 34 8.61 3.27 -4.29
C MET A 34 7.37 3.43 -5.17
N THR A 35 6.70 2.31 -5.45
CA THR A 35 5.37 2.37 -6.07
C THR A 35 4.33 2.89 -5.08
N ILE A 36 3.31 3.58 -5.58
CA ILE A 36 2.19 4.12 -4.78
C ILE A 36 1.61 3.03 -3.87
N SER A 37 1.37 1.82 -4.37
CA SER A 37 0.79 0.73 -3.58
C SER A 37 1.66 0.35 -2.37
N LYS A 38 2.98 0.22 -2.56
CA LYS A 38 3.92 -0.10 -1.46
C LYS A 38 4.01 1.05 -0.45
N PHE A 39 3.97 2.28 -0.94
CA PHE A 39 4.01 3.46 -0.09
C PHE A 39 2.74 3.57 0.77
N VAL A 40 1.57 3.36 0.17
CA VAL A 40 0.29 3.31 0.88
C VAL A 40 0.25 2.16 1.89
N ASP A 41 0.75 0.97 1.54
CA ASP A 41 0.86 -0.12 2.52
C ASP A 41 1.68 0.28 3.75
N LYS A 42 2.79 1.02 3.54
CA LYS A 42 3.68 1.47 4.61
C LYS A 42 2.96 2.46 5.53
N ILE A 43 2.20 3.39 4.95
CA ILE A 43 1.37 4.34 5.71
C ILE A 43 0.34 3.59 6.56
N ILE A 44 -0.42 2.69 5.93
CA ILE A 44 -1.47 1.91 6.61
C ILE A 44 -0.87 1.06 7.73
N LYS A 45 0.24 0.36 7.48
CA LYS A 45 0.94 -0.43 8.49
C LYS A 45 1.44 0.43 9.65
N LYS A 46 1.97 1.62 9.37
CA LYS A 46 2.43 2.55 10.42
C LYS A 46 1.27 3.05 11.27
N TYR A 47 0.15 3.41 10.63
CA TYR A 47 -1.06 3.87 11.32
C TYR A 47 -1.61 2.81 12.28
N PHE A 48 -1.77 1.57 11.82
CA PHE A 48 -2.28 0.49 12.69
C PHE A 48 -1.28 0.02 13.75
N LYS A 49 0.04 0.21 13.54
CA LYS A 49 1.05 -0.05 14.58
C LYS A 49 1.01 0.98 15.70
N LEU A 50 0.72 2.25 15.39
CA LEU A 50 0.62 3.33 16.37
C LEU A 50 -0.62 3.18 17.27
N ASN A 51 -1.72 2.65 16.74
CA ASN A 51 -2.96 2.44 17.49
C ASN A 51 -3.00 1.16 18.37
N LYS A 52 -1.86 0.46 18.51
CA LYS A 52 -1.74 -0.73 19.38
C LYS A 52 -1.03 -0.45 20.71
N ASN A 53 -0.61 0.79 20.94
CA ASN A 53 -0.17 1.30 22.23
C ASN A 53 -1.27 2.17 22.83
#